data_AF-A0A2X3MJE2-F1
#
_entry.id   AF-A0A2X3MJE2-F1
#
_cell.length_a   1.000
_cell.length_b   1.000
_cell.length_c   1.000
_cell.angle_alpha   90.00
_cell.angle_beta   90.00
_cell.angle_gamma   90.00
#
_symmetry.space_group_name_H-M   'P 1'
#
loop_
_entity.id
_entity.type
_entity.pdbx_description
1 polymer ?
#
loop_
_entity_poly.entity_id
_entity_poly.type
_entity_poly.pdbx_seq_one_letter_code
_entity_poly.pdbx_strand_id
1 'polypeptide(L)'
;MTHFDFLGKSKYFLALSTLLVVASIVALVTVGLRLGMDFTGGLQLTVFYPTDTTLSDQAVRAYLEPLLADVTPAPNLSVQSVTGARTSPGEGTVSVPGKVISLPSVSEEIWQRVRSALTEPPADSGLPQPIEFSITEIGPQVSGETVTRAWQAVLISLAAMLLYIAFRFRLKYGVAAVVSLIHDVILMVGLFAVTQLEFDLTAIAAILTVIGYTLNDKIVIYDRVRENTRIAKKAPLIETMNKAINQTLSRTLTTGSATLIAIIVLFIFGGRSLQPFALAMLVGVVVGTYSSIFIANPVIAWWTLTAERIHARRR
;
A
#
# COMPACT_ATOMS: atom_id res chain seq x y z
N MET A 1 -30.53 17.33 -7.71
CA MET A 1 -29.39 16.87 -6.89
C MET A 1 -29.86 15.68 -6.08
N THR A 2 -29.06 14.62 -5.98
CA THR A 2 -29.41 13.45 -5.15
C THR A 2 -29.52 13.85 -3.69
N HIS A 3 -30.48 13.27 -2.96
CA HIS A 3 -30.73 13.51 -1.54
C HIS A 3 -30.43 12.25 -0.74
N PHE A 4 -29.14 11.88 -0.66
CA PHE A 4 -28.73 10.75 0.18
C PHE A 4 -28.44 11.21 1.61
N ASP A 5 -28.94 10.46 2.58
CA ASP A 5 -28.61 10.63 4.00
C ASP A 5 -27.37 9.80 4.36
N PHE A 6 -26.20 10.43 4.28
CA PHE A 6 -24.92 9.82 4.60
C PHE A 6 -24.69 9.74 6.11
N LEU A 7 -24.94 10.85 6.81
CA LEU A 7 -24.71 10.92 8.26
C LEU A 7 -25.68 10.02 9.04
N GLY A 8 -26.94 9.88 8.63
CA GLY A 8 -27.89 8.97 9.29
C GLY A 8 -27.53 7.48 9.14
N LYS A 9 -26.87 7.11 8.04
CA LYS A 9 -26.37 5.74 7.79
C LYS A 9 -24.97 5.49 8.33
N SER A 10 -24.25 6.53 8.75
CA SER A 10 -22.85 6.43 9.20
C SER A 10 -22.61 5.41 10.31
N LYS A 11 -23.60 5.15 11.18
CA LYS A 11 -23.49 4.16 12.27
C LYS A 11 -23.16 2.74 11.77
N TYR A 12 -23.73 2.31 10.64
CA TYR A 12 -23.48 0.98 10.08
C TYR A 12 -22.06 0.89 9.51
N PHE A 13 -21.64 1.96 8.85
CA PHE A 13 -20.31 2.09 8.27
C PHE A 13 -19.22 2.21 9.34
N LEU A 14 -19.45 2.99 10.40
CA LEU A 14 -18.56 3.07 11.56
C LEU A 14 -18.40 1.71 12.24
N ALA A 15 -19.48 0.93 12.38
CA ALA A 15 -19.40 -0.42 12.95
C ALA A 15 -18.56 -1.36 12.07
N LEU A 16 -18.81 -1.37 10.76
CA LEU A 16 -18.02 -2.15 9.80
C LEU A 16 -16.54 -1.74 9.80
N SER A 17 -16.27 -0.44 9.75
CA SER A 17 -14.93 0.14 9.78
C SER A 17 -14.19 -0.23 11.07
N THR A 18 -14.86 -0.16 12.22
CA THR A 18 -14.28 -0.58 13.50
C THR A 18 -13.93 -2.07 13.48
N LEU A 19 -14.80 -2.92 12.95
CA LEU A 19 -14.53 -4.35 12.80
C LEU A 19 -13.32 -4.59 11.90
N LEU A 20 -13.23 -3.89 10.76
CA LEU A 20 -12.09 -4.01 9.85
C LEU A 20 -10.79 -3.54 10.50
N VAL A 21 -10.81 -2.42 11.23
CA VAL A 21 -9.64 -1.92 11.97
C VAL A 21 -9.19 -2.93 13.02
N VAL A 22 -10.12 -3.50 13.79
CA VAL A 22 -9.80 -4.53 14.78
C VAL A 22 -9.22 -5.78 14.10
N ALA A 23 -9.82 -6.24 13.00
CA ALA A 23 -9.30 -7.36 12.23
C ALA A 23 -7.89 -7.10 11.68
N SER A 24 -7.63 -5.88 11.17
CA SER A 24 -6.31 -5.45 10.72
C SER A 24 -5.28 -5.46 11.84
N ILE A 25 -5.63 -4.92 13.02
CA ILE A 25 -4.74 -4.92 14.19
C ILE A 25 -4.46 -6.35 14.66
N VAL A 26 -5.49 -7.20 14.74
CA VAL A 26 -5.32 -8.61 15.11
C VAL A 26 -4.38 -9.30 14.13
N ALA A 27 -4.60 -9.16 12.82
CA ALA A 27 -3.74 -9.73 11.80
C ALA A 27 -2.28 -9.24 11.93
N LEU A 28 -2.08 -7.96 12.23
CA LEU A 28 -0.74 -7.40 12.43
C LEU A 28 -0.03 -7.98 13.65
N VAL A 29 -0.75 -8.24 14.74
CA VAL A 29 -0.17 -8.78 15.97
C VAL A 29 0.05 -10.30 15.87
N THR A 30 -0.87 -11.04 15.24
CA THR A 30 -0.82 -12.51 15.21
C THR A 30 -0.04 -13.07 14.02
N VAL A 31 -0.12 -12.41 12.87
CA VAL A 31 0.52 -12.88 11.63
C VAL A 31 1.78 -12.07 11.33
N GLY A 32 1.73 -10.75 11.58
CA GLY A 32 2.83 -9.85 11.26
C GLY A 32 2.91 -9.49 9.78
N LEU A 33 3.89 -8.65 9.46
CA LEU A 33 4.18 -8.25 8.08
C LEU A 33 5.27 -9.13 7.49
N ARG A 34 5.09 -9.55 6.24
CA ARG A 34 6.17 -10.15 5.45
C ARG A 34 7.08 -9.05 4.93
N LEU A 35 8.08 -8.69 5.72
CA LEU A 35 9.04 -7.64 5.35
C LEU A 35 9.88 -8.06 4.13
N GLY A 36 10.07 -7.13 3.20
CA GLY A 36 10.92 -7.29 2.04
C GLY A 36 12.39 -7.03 2.33
N MET A 37 13.23 -7.31 1.34
CA MET A 37 14.70 -7.21 1.45
C MET A 37 15.21 -5.82 1.82
N ASP A 38 14.45 -4.76 1.48
CA ASP A 38 14.77 -3.39 1.89
C ASP A 38 14.87 -3.21 3.41
N PHE A 39 14.11 -4.01 4.18
CA PHE A 39 14.05 -3.92 5.64
C PHE A 39 14.77 -5.06 6.34
N THR A 40 14.82 -6.24 5.71
CA THR A 40 15.44 -7.43 6.31
C THR A 40 16.89 -7.63 5.88
N GLY A 41 17.33 -6.92 4.84
CA GLY A 41 18.50 -7.30 4.06
C GLY A 41 18.26 -8.61 3.32
N GLY A 42 19.17 -8.95 2.42
CA GLY A 42 19.09 -10.15 1.64
C GLY A 42 19.68 -10.00 0.25
N LEU A 43 19.51 -11.04 -0.54
CA LEU A 43 20.13 -11.16 -1.84
C LEU A 43 19.08 -11.42 -2.90
N GLN A 44 19.21 -10.69 -4.00
CA GLN A 44 18.39 -10.84 -5.19
C GLN A 44 19.28 -11.25 -6.36
N LEU A 45 18.98 -12.41 -6.93
CA LEU A 45 19.63 -12.91 -8.13
C LEU A 45 18.65 -12.82 -9.29
N THR A 46 19.04 -12.12 -10.35
CA THR A 46 18.33 -12.13 -11.62
C THR A 46 19.09 -13.00 -12.60
N VAL A 47 18.48 -14.07 -13.09
CA VAL A 47 19.07 -15.01 -14.05
C VAL A 47 18.31 -14.91 -15.36
N PHE A 48 19.01 -14.72 -16.47
CA PHE A 48 18.42 -14.73 -17.82
C PHE A 48 18.73 -16.04 -18.54
N TYR A 49 17.76 -16.52 -19.31
CA TYR A 49 17.84 -17.77 -20.04
C TYR A 49 17.70 -17.54 -21.56
N PRO A 50 18.16 -18.50 -22.38
CA PRO A 50 17.91 -18.49 -23.83
C PRO A 50 16.44 -18.27 -24.19
N THR A 51 16.17 -17.66 -25.35
CA THR A 51 14.81 -17.23 -25.77
C THR A 51 13.84 -18.38 -26.01
N ASP A 52 14.34 -19.58 -26.30
CA ASP A 52 13.60 -20.83 -26.46
C ASP A 52 13.28 -21.51 -25.12
N THR A 53 13.76 -20.96 -24.00
CA THR A 53 13.55 -21.52 -22.68
C THR A 53 12.16 -21.19 -22.14
N THR A 54 11.40 -22.22 -21.81
CA THR A 54 10.18 -22.11 -21.00
C THR A 54 10.43 -22.70 -19.61
N LEU A 55 10.69 -21.81 -18.64
CA LEU A 55 10.94 -22.20 -17.25
C LEU A 55 9.83 -21.67 -16.36
N SER A 56 9.17 -22.54 -15.60
CA SER A 56 8.13 -22.12 -14.65
C SER A 56 8.74 -21.65 -13.33
N ASP A 57 8.06 -20.71 -12.65
CA ASP A 57 8.50 -20.25 -11.32
C ASP A 57 8.52 -21.40 -10.31
N GLN A 58 7.60 -22.37 -10.45
CA GLN A 58 7.52 -23.54 -9.58
C GLN A 58 8.67 -24.52 -9.78
N ALA A 59 9.16 -24.71 -11.02
CA ALA A 59 10.31 -25.58 -11.27
C ALA A 59 11.57 -25.05 -10.56
N VAL A 60 11.81 -23.74 -10.64
CA VAL A 60 12.94 -23.11 -9.94
C VAL A 60 12.78 -23.22 -8.42
N ARG A 61 11.57 -23.02 -7.88
CA ARG A 61 11.33 -23.19 -6.44
C ARG A 61 11.57 -24.63 -5.99
N ALA A 62 11.04 -25.61 -6.71
CA ALA A 62 11.21 -27.03 -6.39
C ALA A 62 12.69 -27.46 -6.41
N TYR A 63 13.51 -26.82 -7.25
CA TYR A 63 14.96 -27.05 -7.26
C TYR A 63 15.68 -26.39 -6.07
N LEU A 64 15.27 -25.18 -5.68
CA LEU A 64 15.92 -24.42 -4.61
C LEU A 64 15.49 -24.85 -3.19
N GLU A 65 14.26 -25.31 -3.01
CA GLU A 65 13.73 -25.72 -1.70
C GLU A 65 14.61 -26.77 -0.98
N PRO A 66 15.06 -27.86 -1.64
CA PRO A 66 15.96 -28.83 -1.02
C PRO A 66 17.32 -28.23 -0.59
N LEU A 67 17.82 -27.23 -1.31
CA LEU A 67 19.11 -26.58 -1.03
C LEU A 67 19.05 -25.67 0.22
N LEU A 68 17.84 -25.31 0.64
CA LEU A 68 17.54 -24.42 1.75
C LEU A 68 16.96 -25.17 2.97
N ALA A 69 16.82 -26.49 2.89
CA ALA A 69 16.14 -27.30 3.90
C ALA A 69 16.87 -27.33 5.26
N ASP A 70 18.18 -27.08 5.27
CA ASP A 70 19.02 -26.98 6.47
C ASP A 70 19.02 -25.59 7.12
N VAL A 71 18.35 -24.61 6.51
CA VAL A 71 18.30 -23.23 7.01
C VAL A 71 17.12 -23.05 7.97
N THR A 72 17.43 -22.72 9.22
CA THR A 72 16.42 -22.41 10.25
C THR A 72 16.61 -20.99 10.81
N PRO A 73 15.58 -20.13 10.79
CA PRO A 73 14.26 -20.34 10.20
C PRO A 73 14.30 -20.41 8.67
N ALA A 74 13.34 -21.12 8.07
CA ALA A 74 13.26 -21.28 6.62
C ALA A 74 13.15 -19.90 5.94
N PRO A 75 14.02 -19.58 4.95
CA PRO A 75 14.01 -18.29 4.31
C PRO A 75 12.80 -18.15 3.38
N ASN A 76 12.27 -16.93 3.27
CA ASN A 76 11.13 -16.64 2.40
C ASN A 76 11.56 -16.56 0.93
N LEU A 77 11.73 -17.72 0.29
CA LEU A 77 12.08 -17.81 -1.13
C LEU A 77 10.99 -17.19 -2.01
N SER A 78 11.34 -16.14 -2.75
CA SER A 78 10.50 -15.55 -3.79
C SER A 78 11.13 -15.81 -5.15
N VAL A 79 10.36 -16.35 -6.08
CA VAL A 79 10.79 -16.51 -7.49
C VAL A 79 9.74 -15.85 -8.36
N GLN A 80 10.19 -14.95 -9.22
CA GLN A 80 9.34 -14.17 -10.13
C GLN A 80 9.90 -14.19 -11.55
N SER A 81 9.03 -14.36 -12.53
CA SER A 81 9.38 -14.16 -13.94
C SER A 81 9.63 -12.68 -14.26
N VAL A 82 10.70 -12.41 -14.99
CA VAL A 82 11.01 -11.09 -15.55
C VAL A 82 11.33 -11.25 -17.03
N THR A 83 11.05 -10.22 -17.82
CA THR A 83 11.49 -10.15 -19.22
C THR A 83 12.55 -9.06 -19.33
N GLY A 84 13.75 -9.46 -19.74
CA GLY A 84 14.82 -8.52 -20.08
C GLY A 84 14.76 -8.12 -21.54
N ALA A 85 15.22 -6.92 -21.86
CA ALA A 85 15.41 -6.48 -23.24
C ALA A 85 16.92 -6.47 -23.55
N ARG A 86 17.33 -7.23 -24.57
CA ARG A 86 18.73 -7.28 -25.00
C ARG A 86 18.90 -6.77 -26.40
N THR A 87 19.81 -5.83 -26.58
CA THR A 87 20.18 -5.34 -27.90
C THR A 87 21.37 -6.14 -28.40
N SER A 88 21.14 -7.01 -29.38
CA SER A 88 22.22 -7.74 -30.05
C SER A 88 22.76 -6.91 -31.22
N PRO A 89 24.10 -6.81 -31.41
CA PRO A 89 24.66 -6.13 -32.57
C PRO A 89 24.19 -6.81 -33.87
N GLY A 90 23.29 -6.15 -34.60
CA GLY A 90 22.76 -6.63 -35.90
C GLY A 90 21.34 -7.22 -35.87
N GLU A 91 20.78 -7.60 -34.72
CA GLU A 91 19.45 -8.23 -34.61
C GLU A 91 18.40 -7.39 -33.86
N GLY A 92 18.77 -6.18 -33.41
CA GLY A 92 17.87 -5.31 -32.67
C GLY A 92 17.65 -5.76 -31.23
N THR A 93 16.58 -5.25 -30.60
CA THR A 93 16.27 -5.56 -29.20
C THR A 93 15.38 -6.81 -29.11
N VAL A 94 15.93 -7.89 -28.59
CA VAL A 94 15.27 -9.18 -28.36
C VAL A 94 14.85 -9.28 -26.90
N SER A 95 13.62 -9.73 -26.65
CA SER A 95 13.13 -10.01 -25.30
C SER A 95 13.63 -11.38 -24.83
N VAL A 96 14.32 -11.41 -23.68
CA VAL A 96 14.84 -12.63 -23.07
C VAL A 96 14.09 -12.94 -21.77
N PRO A 97 13.67 -14.19 -21.56
CA PRO A 97 13.06 -14.60 -20.31
C PRO A 97 14.11 -14.65 -19.20
N GLY A 98 13.71 -14.24 -18.00
CA GLY A 98 14.54 -14.32 -16.82
C GLY A 98 13.74 -14.62 -15.56
N LYS A 99 14.46 -14.90 -14.48
CA LYS A 99 13.94 -15.16 -13.14
C LYS A 99 14.63 -14.26 -12.15
N VAL A 100 13.84 -13.57 -11.33
CA VAL A 100 14.29 -12.88 -10.12
C VAL A 100 14.05 -13.81 -8.94
N ILE A 101 15.12 -14.17 -8.25
CA ILE A 101 15.12 -14.99 -7.04
C ILE A 101 15.51 -14.06 -5.88
N SER A 102 14.61 -13.89 -4.93
CA SER A 102 14.84 -13.07 -3.73
C SER A 102 14.87 -13.97 -2.50
N LEU A 103 15.96 -13.84 -1.72
CA LEU A 103 16.21 -14.56 -0.49
C LEU A 103 16.52 -13.54 0.62
N PRO A 104 15.48 -13.09 1.34
CA PRO A 104 15.68 -12.21 2.49
C PRO A 104 16.33 -12.96 3.66
N SER A 105 17.17 -12.26 4.42
CA SER A 105 17.74 -12.75 5.68
C SER A 105 18.58 -14.05 5.61
N VAL A 106 19.26 -14.30 4.50
CA VAL A 106 20.16 -15.47 4.36
C VAL A 106 21.63 -15.10 4.62
N SER A 107 22.42 -16.08 5.06
CA SER A 107 23.88 -15.95 5.19
C SER A 107 24.57 -16.00 3.82
N GLU A 108 25.79 -15.46 3.77
CA GLU A 108 26.63 -15.50 2.57
C GLU A 108 26.88 -16.93 2.07
N GLU A 109 26.98 -17.90 2.99
CA GLU A 109 27.18 -19.31 2.64
C GLU A 109 25.98 -19.90 1.89
N ILE A 110 24.78 -19.68 2.41
CA ILE A 110 23.53 -20.13 1.78
C ILE A 110 23.39 -19.49 0.40
N TRP A 111 23.77 -18.23 0.29
CA TRP A 111 23.77 -17.54 -0.97
C TRP A 111 24.74 -18.12 -1.99
N GLN A 112 26.01 -18.34 -1.64
CA GLN A 112 26.97 -18.92 -2.57
C GLN A 112 26.52 -20.32 -3.03
N ARG A 113 25.82 -21.07 -2.15
CA ARG A 113 25.18 -22.33 -2.51
C ARG A 113 24.06 -22.14 -3.55
N VAL A 114 23.15 -21.18 -3.35
CA VAL A 114 22.07 -20.89 -4.31
C VAL A 114 22.62 -20.32 -5.63
N ARG A 115 23.60 -19.44 -5.55
CA ARG A 115 24.28 -18.84 -6.70
C ARG A 115 24.90 -19.92 -7.56
N SER A 116 25.78 -20.76 -6.99
CA SER A 116 26.43 -21.84 -7.74
C SER A 116 25.42 -22.78 -8.38
N ALA A 117 24.37 -23.15 -7.64
CA ALA A 117 23.31 -24.01 -8.14
C ALA A 117 22.51 -23.42 -9.31
N LEU A 118 22.46 -22.10 -9.46
CA LEU A 118 21.71 -21.41 -10.53
C LEU A 118 22.59 -20.89 -11.66
N THR A 119 23.86 -20.57 -11.39
CA THR A 119 24.82 -20.13 -12.41
C THR A 119 25.43 -21.30 -13.17
N GLU A 120 25.64 -22.43 -12.49
CA GLU A 120 26.16 -23.66 -13.06
C GLU A 120 25.27 -24.84 -12.65
N PRO A 121 24.01 -24.88 -13.12
CA PRO A 121 23.09 -25.95 -12.77
C PRO A 121 23.64 -27.31 -13.23
N PRO A 122 23.63 -28.35 -12.37
CA PRO A 122 23.95 -29.72 -12.75
C PRO A 122 23.09 -30.20 -13.92
N ALA A 123 23.63 -31.08 -14.77
CA ALA A 123 22.93 -31.56 -15.97
C ALA A 123 21.61 -32.30 -15.66
N ASP A 124 21.49 -32.87 -14.47
CA ASP A 124 20.33 -33.59 -13.95
C ASP A 124 19.33 -32.69 -13.19
N SER A 125 19.63 -31.40 -13.01
CA SER A 125 18.76 -30.44 -12.31
C SER A 125 17.46 -30.12 -13.04
N GLY A 126 17.39 -30.38 -14.34
CA GLY A 126 16.29 -29.95 -15.20
C GLY A 126 16.24 -28.44 -15.45
N LEU A 127 17.24 -27.67 -15.01
CA LEU A 127 17.37 -26.25 -15.29
C LEU A 127 18.31 -26.01 -16.51
N PRO A 128 17.92 -25.14 -17.45
CA PRO A 128 18.78 -24.77 -18.57
C PRO A 128 19.94 -23.88 -18.10
N GLN A 129 21.02 -23.87 -18.88
CA GLN A 129 22.17 -23.03 -18.60
C GLN A 129 21.81 -21.54 -18.80
N PRO A 130 22.11 -20.67 -17.82
CA PRO A 130 21.83 -19.27 -17.93
C PRO A 130 22.80 -18.57 -18.89
N ILE A 131 22.32 -17.54 -19.56
CA ILE A 131 23.12 -16.71 -20.48
C ILE A 131 23.74 -15.49 -19.80
N GLU A 132 23.17 -15.05 -18.67
CA GLU A 132 23.68 -13.97 -17.84
C GLU A 132 23.00 -14.04 -16.48
N PHE A 133 23.65 -13.45 -15.49
CA PHE A 133 23.06 -13.22 -14.20
C PHE A 133 23.49 -11.85 -13.66
N SER A 134 22.60 -11.23 -12.89
CA SER A 134 22.84 -10.01 -12.15
C SER A 134 22.56 -10.27 -10.67
N ILE A 135 23.49 -9.85 -9.81
CA ILE A 135 23.39 -10.03 -8.36
C ILE A 135 23.19 -8.65 -7.75
N THR A 136 22.11 -8.50 -6.99
CA THR A 136 21.87 -7.33 -6.16
C THR A 136 21.87 -7.80 -4.71
N GLU A 137 22.86 -7.34 -3.95
CA GLU A 137 22.98 -7.62 -2.52
C GLU A 137 22.58 -6.39 -1.71
N ILE A 138 21.72 -6.60 -0.72
CA ILE A 138 21.37 -5.59 0.28
C ILE A 138 21.91 -6.06 1.62
N GLY A 139 23.07 -5.53 2.00
CA GLY A 139 23.71 -5.84 3.27
C GLY A 139 22.88 -5.37 4.48
N PRO A 140 23.04 -5.99 5.67
CA PRO A 140 22.29 -5.64 6.88
C PRO A 140 22.40 -4.16 7.27
N GLN A 141 23.59 -3.56 7.10
CA GLN A 141 23.80 -2.13 7.37
C GLN A 141 22.95 -1.24 6.48
N VAL A 142 22.89 -1.54 5.18
CA VAL A 142 22.08 -0.78 4.21
C VAL A 142 20.60 -0.92 4.54
N SER A 143 20.13 -2.13 4.85
CA SER A 143 18.74 -2.35 5.25
C SER A 143 18.37 -1.63 6.55
N GLY A 144 19.25 -1.60 7.56
CA GLY A 144 19.01 -0.88 8.81
C GLY A 144 18.94 0.64 8.62
N GLU A 145 19.78 1.19 7.75
CA GLU A 145 19.70 2.59 7.35
C GLU A 145 18.40 2.87 6.58
N THR A 146 18.02 1.98 5.66
CA THR A 146 16.78 2.07 4.90
C THR A 146 15.54 2.06 5.79
N VAL A 147 15.46 1.18 6.80
CA VAL A 147 14.37 1.18 7.81
C VAL A 147 14.29 2.54 8.50
N THR A 148 15.44 3.08 8.93
CA THR A 148 15.50 4.36 9.63
C THR A 148 14.99 5.50 8.75
N ARG A 149 15.46 5.56 7.50
CA ARG A 149 15.04 6.55 6.50
C ARG A 149 13.56 6.41 6.15
N ALA A 150 13.05 5.18 6.02
CA ALA A 150 11.65 4.91 5.74
C ALA A 150 10.73 5.41 6.87
N TRP A 151 11.07 5.12 8.13
CA TRP A 151 10.32 5.62 9.27
C TRP A 151 10.37 7.15 9.36
N GLN A 152 11.55 7.75 9.12
CA GLN A 152 11.68 9.21 9.05
C GLN A 152 10.82 9.82 7.93
N ALA A 153 10.77 9.23 6.75
CA ALA A 153 9.95 9.69 5.64
C ALA A 153 8.45 9.67 5.99
N VAL A 154 7.99 8.61 6.66
CA VAL A 154 6.60 8.51 7.14
C VAL A 154 6.30 9.61 8.17
N LEU A 155 7.18 9.82 9.16
CA LEU A 155 7.00 10.85 10.17
C LEU A 155 7.02 12.27 9.59
N ILE A 156 7.97 12.56 8.70
CA ILE A 156 8.08 13.87 8.02
C ILE A 156 6.84 14.12 7.18
N SER A 157 6.37 13.12 6.42
CA SER A 157 5.15 13.23 5.63
C SER A 157 3.94 13.49 6.52
N LEU A 158 3.79 12.73 7.62
CA LEU A 158 2.71 12.93 8.59
C LEU A 158 2.75 14.34 9.19
N ALA A 159 3.92 14.81 9.60
CA ALA A 159 4.10 16.15 10.14
C ALA A 159 3.77 17.24 9.11
N ALA A 160 4.24 17.10 7.87
CA ALA A 160 3.92 18.02 6.78
C ALA A 160 2.41 18.08 6.50
N MET A 161 1.73 16.94 6.53
CA MET A 161 0.28 16.87 6.36
C MET A 161 -0.47 17.51 7.54
N LEU A 162 -0.04 17.26 8.78
CA LEU A 162 -0.59 17.94 9.95
C LEU A 162 -0.44 19.45 9.86
N LEU A 163 0.75 19.93 9.45
CA LEU A 163 1.02 21.35 9.27
C LEU A 163 0.13 21.96 8.18
N TYR A 164 0.00 21.28 7.03
CA TYR A 164 -0.88 21.70 5.95
C TYR A 164 -2.33 21.80 6.42
N ILE A 165 -2.83 20.77 7.11
CA ILE A 165 -4.20 20.73 7.64
C ILE A 165 -4.41 21.82 8.69
N ALA A 166 -3.45 22.04 9.59
CA ALA A 166 -3.50 23.07 10.62
C ALA A 166 -3.55 24.49 10.04
N PHE A 167 -2.80 24.75 8.96
CA PHE A 167 -2.84 26.02 8.26
C PHE A 167 -4.15 26.21 7.46
N ARG A 168 -4.63 25.15 6.81
CA ARG A 168 -5.80 25.19 5.92
C ARG A 168 -7.14 25.21 6.67
N PHE A 169 -7.25 24.51 7.79
CA PHE A 169 -8.51 24.25 8.48
C PHE A 169 -8.51 24.59 9.97
N ARG A 170 -9.72 24.81 10.52
CA ARG A 170 -9.91 24.90 11.98
C ARG A 170 -9.66 23.54 12.63
N LEU A 171 -9.18 23.56 13.89
CA LEU A 171 -8.79 22.39 14.68
C LEU A 171 -9.73 21.18 14.53
N LYS A 172 -11.06 21.38 14.61
CA LYS A 172 -12.06 20.30 14.52
C LYS A 172 -12.02 19.50 13.21
N TYR A 173 -11.76 20.18 12.08
CA TYR A 173 -11.61 19.51 10.78
C TYR A 173 -10.27 18.79 10.71
N GLY A 174 -9.23 19.37 11.33
CA GLY A 174 -7.92 18.75 11.36
C GLY A 174 -7.89 17.45 12.17
N VAL A 175 -8.47 17.45 13.37
CA VAL A 175 -8.63 16.23 14.17
C VAL A 175 -9.39 15.16 13.39
N ALA A 176 -10.50 15.53 12.73
CA ALA A 176 -11.28 14.58 11.94
C ALA A 176 -10.50 14.02 10.74
N ALA A 177 -9.71 14.85 10.04
CA ALA A 177 -8.83 14.37 8.98
C ALA A 177 -7.81 13.36 9.52
N VAL A 178 -7.13 13.69 10.63
CA VAL A 178 -6.11 12.82 11.22
C VAL A 178 -6.67 11.48 11.67
N VAL A 179 -7.81 11.49 12.37
CA VAL A 179 -8.48 10.24 12.80
C VAL A 179 -8.83 9.38 11.60
N SER A 180 -9.36 9.98 10.53
CA SER A 180 -9.68 9.24 9.31
C SER A 180 -8.43 8.75 8.58
N LEU A 181 -7.32 9.49 8.60
CA LEU A 181 -6.06 9.06 7.98
C LEU A 181 -5.42 7.90 8.75
N ILE A 182 -5.45 7.93 10.09
CA ILE A 182 -4.98 6.81 10.92
C ILE A 182 -5.80 5.55 10.60
N HIS A 183 -7.12 5.68 10.50
CA HIS A 183 -7.99 4.60 10.04
C HIS A 183 -7.55 4.04 8.67
N ASP A 184 -7.34 4.92 7.69
CA ASP A 184 -6.96 4.51 6.33
C ASP A 184 -5.61 3.76 6.34
N VAL A 185 -4.63 4.26 7.09
CA VAL A 185 -3.30 3.62 7.22
C VAL A 185 -3.40 2.25 7.92
N ILE A 186 -4.19 2.11 8.98
CA ILE A 186 -4.34 0.82 9.68
C ILE A 186 -4.93 -0.23 8.74
N LEU A 187 -5.96 0.12 7.96
CA LEU A 187 -6.54 -0.81 6.99
C LEU A 187 -5.56 -1.18 5.89
N MET A 188 -4.76 -0.23 5.43
CA MET A 188 -3.74 -0.46 4.42
C MET A 188 -2.62 -1.37 4.92
N VAL A 189 -2.09 -1.12 6.13
CA VAL A 189 -1.05 -1.96 6.72
C VAL A 189 -1.62 -3.35 7.09
N GLY A 190 -2.87 -3.40 7.56
CA GLY A 190 -3.60 -4.64 7.80
C GLY A 190 -3.83 -5.47 6.53
N LEU A 191 -4.02 -4.84 5.36
CA LEU A 191 -4.11 -5.54 4.08
C LEU A 191 -2.82 -6.33 3.82
N PHE A 192 -1.65 -5.73 4.03
CA PHE A 192 -0.37 -6.43 3.87
C PHE A 192 -0.21 -7.59 4.85
N ALA A 193 -0.66 -7.43 6.09
CA ALA A 193 -0.66 -8.52 7.08
C ALA A 193 -1.60 -9.68 6.70
N VAL A 194 -2.79 -9.39 6.15
CA VAL A 194 -3.74 -10.45 5.77
C VAL A 194 -3.34 -11.13 4.47
N THR A 195 -2.86 -10.36 3.49
CA THR A 195 -2.50 -10.90 2.16
C THR A 195 -1.13 -11.54 2.11
N GLN A 196 -0.29 -11.33 3.13
CA GLN A 196 1.09 -11.82 3.18
C GLN A 196 1.91 -11.40 1.94
N LEU A 197 1.54 -10.27 1.36
CA LEU A 197 2.33 -9.60 0.32
C LEU A 197 3.59 -9.01 0.94
N GLU A 198 4.64 -8.96 0.14
CA GLU A 198 5.91 -8.37 0.56
C GLU A 198 5.72 -6.88 0.87
N PHE A 199 6.17 -6.49 2.06
CA PHE A 199 6.15 -5.13 2.55
C PHE A 199 7.54 -4.53 2.40
N ASP A 200 7.75 -3.73 1.35
CA ASP A 200 9.01 -3.12 0.94
C ASP A 200 8.88 -1.58 0.87
N LEU A 201 9.89 -0.89 0.33
CA LEU A 201 9.80 0.56 0.12
C LEU A 201 8.67 0.96 -0.85
N THR A 202 8.35 0.08 -1.78
CA THR A 202 7.28 0.29 -2.76
C THR A 202 5.91 0.27 -2.07
N ALA A 203 5.70 -0.61 -1.08
CA ALA A 203 4.52 -0.62 -0.23
C ALA A 203 4.39 0.68 0.59
N ILE A 204 5.49 1.19 1.15
CA ILE A 204 5.48 2.49 1.85
C ILE A 204 5.12 3.63 0.91
N ALA A 205 5.69 3.65 -0.30
CA ALA A 205 5.35 4.65 -1.31
C ALA A 205 3.86 4.60 -1.68
N ALA A 206 3.26 3.40 -1.81
CA ALA A 206 1.82 3.26 -2.03
C ALA A 206 1.01 3.85 -0.88
N ILE A 207 1.34 3.52 0.37
CA ILE A 207 0.64 4.04 1.55
C ILE A 207 0.72 5.57 1.61
N LEU A 208 1.91 6.15 1.43
CA LEU A 208 2.08 7.61 1.42
C LEU A 208 1.28 8.28 0.30
N THR A 209 1.26 7.66 -0.88
CA THR A 209 0.47 8.14 -2.02
C THR A 209 -1.02 8.10 -1.73
N VAL A 210 -1.50 6.99 -1.15
CA VAL A 210 -2.90 6.84 -0.72
C VAL A 210 -3.25 7.91 0.30
N ILE A 211 -2.42 8.16 1.32
CA ILE A 211 -2.71 9.18 2.33
C ILE A 211 -2.95 10.55 1.65
N GLY A 212 -2.05 10.98 0.77
CA GLY A 212 -2.20 12.24 0.03
C GLY A 212 -3.46 12.26 -0.84
N TYR A 213 -3.74 11.15 -1.53
CA TYR A 213 -4.95 10.99 -2.34
C TYR A 213 -6.22 11.11 -1.51
N THR A 214 -6.34 10.35 -0.42
CA THR A 214 -7.54 10.35 0.44
C THR A 214 -7.75 11.71 1.12
N LEU A 215 -6.66 12.46 1.38
CA LEU A 215 -6.73 13.78 1.99
C LEU A 215 -7.39 14.80 1.05
N ASN A 216 -7.14 14.71 -0.27
CA ASN A 216 -7.75 15.59 -1.26
C ASN A 216 -9.29 15.57 -1.18
N ASP A 217 -9.91 14.39 -1.10
CA ASP A 217 -11.36 14.27 -0.97
C ASP A 217 -11.88 14.90 0.33
N LYS A 218 -11.18 14.68 1.45
CA LYS A 218 -11.53 15.29 2.75
C LYS A 218 -11.52 16.81 2.68
N ILE A 219 -10.49 17.41 2.06
CA ILE A 219 -10.36 18.87 1.91
C ILE A 219 -11.58 19.44 1.17
N VAL A 220 -11.96 18.81 0.06
CA VAL A 220 -13.07 19.26 -0.79
C VAL A 220 -14.41 19.20 -0.05
N ILE A 221 -14.67 18.11 0.66
CA ILE A 221 -15.89 17.97 1.46
C ILE A 221 -15.89 19.00 2.58
N TYR A 222 -14.76 19.19 3.28
CA TYR A 222 -14.66 20.12 4.41
C TYR A 222 -14.84 21.57 3.99
N ASP A 223 -14.28 21.97 2.84
CA ASP A 223 -14.50 23.30 2.28
C ASP A 223 -15.99 23.51 1.97
N ARG A 224 -16.65 22.51 1.38
CA ARG A 224 -18.09 22.59 1.11
C ARG A 224 -18.93 22.61 2.39
N VAL A 225 -18.56 21.86 3.42
CA VAL A 225 -19.20 21.90 4.74
C VAL A 225 -19.04 23.29 5.36
N ARG A 226 -17.85 23.90 5.30
CA ARG A 226 -17.59 25.26 5.79
C ARG A 226 -18.40 26.31 5.04
N GLU A 227 -18.48 26.19 3.72
CA GLU A 227 -19.27 27.10 2.88
C GLU A 227 -20.75 27.00 3.22
N ASN A 228 -21.32 25.79 3.24
CA ASN A 228 -22.73 25.58 3.53
C ASN A 228 -23.10 26.01 4.96
N THR A 229 -22.24 25.76 5.95
CA THR A 229 -22.48 26.20 7.35
C THR A 229 -22.39 27.72 7.50
N ARG A 230 -21.59 28.41 6.68
CA ARG A 230 -21.53 29.88 6.66
C ARG A 230 -22.79 30.49 6.04
N ILE A 231 -23.33 29.88 4.99
CA ILE A 231 -24.53 30.36 4.28
C ILE A 231 -25.79 30.03 5.09
N ALA A 232 -25.93 28.79 5.55
CA ALA A 232 -27.13 28.27 6.21
C ALA A 232 -27.01 28.29 7.75
N LYS A 233 -26.79 29.47 8.34
CA LYS A 233 -26.51 29.63 9.79
C LYS A 233 -27.56 29.05 10.74
N LYS A 234 -28.82 28.92 10.29
CA LYS A 234 -29.94 28.40 11.09
C LYS A 234 -30.27 26.94 10.77
N ALA A 235 -29.66 26.35 9.76
CA ALA A 235 -29.94 24.97 9.38
C ALA A 235 -29.26 23.99 10.35
N PRO A 236 -29.85 22.82 10.63
CA PRO A 236 -29.20 21.77 11.39
C PRO A 236 -27.84 21.39 10.78
N LEU A 237 -26.83 21.17 11.64
CA LEU A 237 -25.48 20.81 11.21
C LEU A 237 -25.47 19.56 10.34
N ILE A 238 -26.20 18.53 10.75
CA ILE A 238 -26.28 17.24 10.04
C ILE A 238 -26.85 17.41 8.63
N GLU A 239 -27.92 18.18 8.49
CA GLU A 239 -28.53 18.47 7.19
C GLU A 239 -27.56 19.23 6.27
N THR A 240 -26.87 20.22 6.85
CA THR A 240 -25.89 21.05 6.15
C THR A 240 -24.70 20.21 5.64
N MET A 241 -24.24 19.26 6.45
CA MET A 241 -23.17 18.34 6.11
C MET A 241 -23.60 17.32 5.06
N ASN A 242 -24.79 16.73 5.20
CA ASN A 242 -25.36 15.84 4.18
C ASN A 242 -25.48 16.54 2.83
N LYS A 243 -25.92 17.80 2.82
CA LYS A 243 -25.99 18.62 1.60
C LYS A 243 -24.60 18.83 0.98
N ALA A 244 -23.58 19.10 1.80
CA ALA A 244 -22.21 19.28 1.31
C ALA A 244 -21.64 18.01 0.68
N ILE A 245 -21.89 16.85 1.28
CA ILE A 245 -21.46 15.55 0.72
C ILE A 245 -22.15 15.29 -0.61
N ASN A 246 -23.48 15.46 -0.70
CA ASN A 246 -24.20 15.27 -1.98
C ASN A 246 -23.72 16.21 -3.09
N GLN A 247 -23.34 17.44 -2.75
CA GLN A 247 -22.82 18.41 -3.72
C GLN A 247 -21.42 18.06 -4.25
N THR A 248 -20.62 17.35 -3.45
CA THR A 248 -19.23 16.98 -3.78
C THR A 248 -19.11 15.56 -4.32
N LEU A 249 -20.14 14.73 -4.11
CA LEU A 249 -20.16 13.31 -4.47
C LEU A 249 -19.78 13.03 -5.93
N SER A 250 -20.34 13.79 -6.88
CA SER A 250 -20.04 13.57 -8.30
C SER A 250 -18.56 13.79 -8.60
N ARG A 251 -17.93 14.80 -7.99
CA ARG A 251 -16.50 15.05 -8.18
C ARG A 251 -15.68 13.89 -7.59
N THR A 252 -15.95 13.53 -6.34
CA THR A 252 -15.27 12.44 -5.64
C THR A 252 -15.38 11.10 -6.37
N LEU A 253 -16.57 10.76 -6.88
CA LEU A 253 -16.76 9.53 -7.65
C LEU A 253 -16.02 9.57 -8.99
N THR A 254 -16.03 10.70 -9.69
CA THR A 254 -15.32 10.83 -10.98
C THR A 254 -13.80 10.75 -10.79
N THR A 255 -13.24 11.45 -9.81
CA THR A 255 -11.80 11.39 -9.50
C THR A 255 -11.40 10.01 -8.97
N GLY A 256 -12.23 9.41 -8.11
CA GLY A 256 -12.14 8.01 -7.65
C GLY A 256 -12.02 7.04 -8.80
N SER A 257 -13.02 7.06 -9.68
CA SER A 257 -13.14 6.13 -10.80
C SER A 257 -12.01 6.30 -11.81
N ALA A 258 -11.61 7.53 -12.14
CA ALA A 258 -10.49 7.78 -13.05
C ALA A 258 -9.19 7.18 -12.50
N THR A 259 -8.92 7.37 -11.20
CA THR A 259 -7.74 6.79 -10.55
C THR A 259 -7.83 5.26 -10.48
N LEU A 260 -9.00 4.71 -10.15
CA LEU A 260 -9.21 3.25 -10.13
C LEU A 260 -8.97 2.61 -11.49
N ILE A 261 -9.43 3.22 -12.60
CA ILE A 261 -9.20 2.69 -13.95
C ILE A 261 -7.70 2.59 -14.23
N ALA A 262 -6.93 3.64 -13.95
CA ALA A 262 -5.49 3.64 -14.15
C ALA A 262 -4.79 2.55 -13.29
N ILE A 263 -5.19 2.41 -12.02
CA ILE A 263 -4.63 1.40 -11.12
C ILE A 263 -5.03 -0.02 -11.54
N ILE A 264 -6.24 -0.23 -12.05
CA ILE A 264 -6.68 -1.55 -12.55
C ILE A 264 -5.86 -1.97 -13.76
N VAL A 265 -5.60 -1.05 -14.69
CA VAL A 265 -4.68 -1.31 -15.82
C VAL A 265 -3.29 -1.66 -15.29
N LEU A 266 -2.77 -0.91 -14.32
CA LEU A 266 -1.49 -1.23 -13.68
C LEU A 266 -1.50 -2.59 -12.96
N PHE A 267 -2.60 -2.96 -12.32
CA PHE A 267 -2.73 -4.23 -11.61
C PHE A 267 -2.75 -5.43 -12.57
N ILE A 268 -3.40 -5.30 -13.73
CA ILE A 268 -3.52 -6.37 -14.74
C ILE A 268 -2.23 -6.47 -15.58
N PHE A 269 -1.66 -5.33 -15.97
CA PHE A 269 -0.56 -5.28 -16.96
C PHE A 269 0.81 -4.91 -16.38
N GLY A 270 0.89 -4.45 -15.12
CA GLY A 270 2.14 -4.00 -14.48
C GLY A 270 3.09 -5.11 -14.03
N GLY A 271 2.70 -6.38 -14.18
CA GLY A 271 3.52 -7.52 -13.78
C GLY A 271 3.52 -7.80 -12.28
N ARG A 272 4.22 -8.87 -11.87
CA ARG A 272 4.20 -9.38 -10.49
C ARG A 272 4.86 -8.44 -9.48
N SER A 273 5.87 -7.69 -9.88
CA SER A 273 6.59 -6.75 -9.01
C SER A 273 5.75 -5.52 -8.65
N LEU A 274 4.90 -5.03 -9.56
CA LEU A 274 4.01 -3.89 -9.30
C LEU A 274 2.64 -4.30 -8.74
N GLN A 275 2.35 -5.61 -8.69
CA GLN A 275 1.07 -6.11 -8.22
C GLN A 275 0.77 -5.73 -6.76
N PRO A 276 1.71 -5.82 -5.79
CA PRO A 276 1.47 -5.38 -4.41
C PRO A 276 1.20 -3.88 -4.30
N PHE A 277 1.97 -3.07 -5.03
CA PHE A 277 1.77 -1.62 -5.13
C PHE A 277 0.37 -1.29 -5.67
N ALA A 278 -0.01 -1.89 -6.79
CA ALA A 278 -1.28 -1.64 -7.44
C ALA A 278 -2.45 -2.11 -6.57
N LEU A 279 -2.34 -3.25 -5.89
CA LEU A 279 -3.36 -3.72 -4.95
C LEU A 279 -3.53 -2.76 -3.77
N ALA A 280 -2.42 -2.32 -3.18
CA ALA A 280 -2.44 -1.34 -2.11
C ALA A 280 -3.14 -0.05 -2.57
N MET A 281 -2.74 0.51 -3.71
CA MET A 281 -3.39 1.69 -4.28
C MET A 281 -4.88 1.48 -4.56
N LEU A 282 -5.28 0.31 -5.09
CA LEU A 282 -6.68 -0.02 -5.39
C LEU A 282 -7.53 0.01 -4.11
N VAL A 283 -7.10 -0.73 -3.08
CA VAL A 283 -7.79 -0.79 -1.79
C VAL A 283 -7.77 0.57 -1.12
N GLY A 284 -6.64 1.28 -1.17
CA GLY A 284 -6.47 2.58 -0.54
C GLY A 284 -7.35 3.67 -1.12
N VAL A 285 -7.55 3.70 -2.45
CA VAL A 285 -8.50 4.62 -3.09
C VAL A 285 -9.93 4.31 -2.65
N VAL A 286 -10.33 3.04 -2.64
CA VAL A 286 -11.68 2.63 -2.20
C VAL A 286 -11.92 2.98 -0.73
N VAL A 287 -11.00 2.58 0.15
CA VAL A 287 -11.05 2.86 1.59
C VAL A 287 -11.05 4.36 1.84
N GLY A 288 -10.22 5.12 1.12
CA GLY A 288 -10.10 6.56 1.24
C GLY A 288 -11.34 7.33 0.82
N THR A 289 -11.94 6.97 -0.31
CA THR A 289 -13.20 7.56 -0.77
C THR A 289 -14.32 7.25 0.24
N TYR A 290 -14.40 6.01 0.70
CA TYR A 290 -15.35 5.58 1.72
C TYR A 290 -15.16 6.34 3.05
N SER A 291 -13.93 6.42 3.57
CA SER A 291 -13.64 7.01 4.87
C SER A 291 -13.87 8.53 4.88
N SER A 292 -13.57 9.20 3.77
CA SER A 292 -13.83 10.63 3.58
C SER A 292 -15.31 10.98 3.72
N ILE A 293 -16.21 10.06 3.34
CA ILE A 293 -17.66 10.25 3.44
C ILE A 293 -18.17 9.80 4.81
N PHE A 294 -17.84 8.57 5.22
CA PHE A 294 -18.51 7.87 6.32
C PHE A 294 -17.75 7.82 7.65
N ILE A 295 -16.49 8.28 7.70
CA ILE A 295 -15.68 8.33 8.93
C ILE A 295 -15.38 9.78 9.28
N ALA A 296 -14.77 10.52 8.35
CA ALA A 296 -14.29 11.88 8.56
C ALA A 296 -15.43 12.86 8.95
N ASN A 297 -16.55 12.85 8.21
CA ASN A 297 -17.68 13.74 8.48
C ASN A 297 -18.40 13.44 9.80
N PRO A 298 -18.74 12.18 10.14
CA PRO A 298 -19.30 11.86 11.45
C PRO A 298 -18.42 12.29 12.62
N VAL A 299 -17.08 12.23 12.50
CA VAL A 299 -16.17 12.73 13.54
C VAL A 299 -16.32 14.24 13.73
N ILE A 300 -16.47 15.02 12.65
CA ILE A 300 -16.75 16.47 12.75
C ILE A 300 -18.09 16.75 13.42
N ALA A 301 -19.13 15.99 13.05
CA ALA A 301 -20.46 16.12 13.60
C ALA A 301 -20.45 15.83 15.11
N TRP A 302 -19.84 14.72 15.51
CA TRP A 302 -19.68 14.33 16.90
C TRP A 302 -18.91 15.38 17.71
N TRP A 303 -17.78 15.86 17.19
CA TRP A 303 -16.99 16.91 17.84
C TRP A 303 -17.81 18.18 18.08
N THR A 304 -18.50 18.65 17.04
CA THR A 304 -19.24 19.92 17.09
C THR A 304 -20.44 19.83 18.03
N LEU A 305 -21.24 18.76 17.95
CA LEU A 305 -22.40 18.55 18.82
C LEU A 305 -22.00 18.35 20.29
N THR A 306 -20.88 17.69 20.54
CA THR A 306 -20.38 17.50 21.91
C THR A 306 -19.92 18.84 22.51
N ALA A 307 -19.21 19.66 21.74
CA ALA A 307 -18.81 21.00 22.18
C ALA A 307 -20.03 21.88 22.51
N GLU A 308 -21.07 21.87 21.66
CA GLU A 308 -22.31 22.62 21.90
C GLU A 308 -23.02 22.16 23.18
N ARG A 309 -23.11 20.84 23.43
CA ARG A 309 -23.68 20.29 24.68
C ARG A 309 -22.91 20.73 25.92
N ILE A 310 -21.58 20.76 25.86
CA ILE A 310 -20.73 21.19 26.99
C ILE A 310 -20.95 22.68 27.26
N HIS A 311 -21.02 23.52 26.22
CA HIS A 311 -21.30 24.95 26.38
C HIS A 311 -22.71 25.21 26.92
N ALA A 312 -23.71 24.43 26.50
CA ALA A 312 -25.07 24.54 27.01
C ALA A 312 -25.19 24.15 28.50
N ARG A 313 -24.38 23.18 28.98
CA ARG A 313 -24.34 22.80 30.40
C ARG A 313 -23.62 23.80 31.31
N ARG A 314 -22.83 24.71 30.72
CA ARG A 314 -22.08 25.76 31.46
C ARG A 314 -22.82 27.10 31.51
N ARG A 315 -23.96 27.22 30.84
CA ARG A 315 -24.88 28.36 30.90
C ARG A 315 -26.07 28.00 31.77
#